data_AF-A0A919HZN0-F1
#
_entry.id   AF-A0A919HZN0-F1
#
_cell.length_a   1.000
_cell.length_b   1.000
_cell.length_c   1.000
_cell.angle_alpha   90.00
_cell.angle_beta   90.00
_cell.angle_gamma   90.00
#
_symmetry.space_group_name_H-M   'P 1'
#
loop_
_entity.id
_entity.type
_entity.pdbx_description
1 polymer ?
#
loop_
_entity_poly.entity_id
_entity_poly.type
_entity_poly.pdbx_seq_one_letter_code
_entity_poly.pdbx_strand_id
1 'polypeptide(L)'
;MVEQVLKEPFIANPLQLAPQRRMLIITGPNMGGKSTYMRQTALIALLAYIGSYVPAQKVEIGPIDRIFTRVGAADDRQRPLDLYGGDD
;
A
#
# COMPACT_ATOMS: atom_id res chain seq x y z
N MET A 1 -9.54 8.82 5.53
CA MET A 1 -8.50 9.46 4.69
C MET A 1 -8.90 9.27 3.25
N VAL A 2 -9.49 10.29 2.62
CA VAL A 2 -9.63 10.30 1.15
C VAL A 2 -8.23 10.63 0.66
N GLU A 3 -7.55 9.66 0.04
CA GLU A 3 -6.25 9.93 -0.59
C GLU A 3 -6.45 11.09 -1.57
N GLN A 4 -5.62 12.13 -1.45
CA GLN A 4 -5.61 13.20 -2.44
C GLN A 4 -5.43 12.57 -3.80
N VAL A 5 -6.32 12.87 -4.74
CA VAL A 5 -6.15 12.49 -6.14
C VAL A 5 -4.79 13.03 -6.56
N LEU A 6 -3.87 12.13 -6.92
CA LEU A 6 -2.55 12.50 -7.38
C LEU A 6 -2.72 13.43 -8.59
N LYS A 7 -2.11 14.62 -8.53
CA LYS A 7 -2.09 15.53 -9.69
C LYS A 7 -1.27 14.96 -10.84
N GLU A 8 -0.31 14.10 -10.51
CA GLU A 8 0.57 13.41 -11.46
C GLU A 8 0.21 11.93 -11.56
N PRO A 9 0.41 11.29 -12.73
CA PRO A 9 0.13 9.88 -12.90
C PRO A 9 0.93 9.00 -11.93
N PHE A 10 0.31 7.93 -11.46
CA PHE A 10 1.00 6.92 -10.67
C PHE A 10 2.10 6.25 -11.49
N ILE A 11 3.30 6.16 -10.93
CA ILE A 11 4.42 5.44 -11.55
C ILE A 11 4.38 3.98 -11.11
N ALA A 12 4.20 3.07 -12.07
CA ALA A 12 4.17 1.64 -11.83
C ALA A 12 5.54 1.11 -11.34
N ASN A 13 5.52 0.24 -10.32
CA ASN A 13 6.73 -0.33 -9.73
C ASN A 13 6.76 -1.86 -9.91
N PRO A 14 7.82 -2.45 -10.49
CA PRO A 14 7.96 -3.89 -10.59
C PRO A 14 8.25 -4.54 -9.22
N LEU A 15 7.87 -5.80 -9.07
CA LEU A 15 8.15 -6.60 -7.88
C LEU A 15 8.50 -8.03 -8.28
N GLN A 16 9.53 -8.59 -7.64
CA GLN A 16 9.86 -10.00 -7.74
C GLN A 16 10.20 -10.55 -6.36
N LEU A 17 9.40 -11.50 -5.90
CA LEU A 17 9.64 -12.33 -4.72
C LEU A 17 9.68 -13.79 -5.19
N ALA A 18 10.67 -14.53 -4.71
CA ALA A 18 10.88 -15.93 -5.08
C ALA A 18 11.43 -16.70 -3.87
N PRO A 19 11.42 -18.04 -3.85
CA PRO A 19 12.02 -18.82 -2.77
C PRO A 19 13.47 -18.44 -2.45
N GLN A 20 14.24 -18.02 -3.46
CA GLN A 20 15.62 -17.56 -3.33
C GLN A 20 15.72 -16.09 -2.84
N ARG A 21 14.65 -15.30 -2.96
CA ARG A 21 14.56 -13.87 -2.58
C ARG A 21 13.22 -13.60 -1.89
N ARG A 22 13.09 -14.07 -0.65
CA ARG A 22 11.85 -13.99 0.16
C ARG A 22 11.70 -12.70 0.95
N MET A 23 12.73 -11.86 1.02
CA MET A 23 12.74 -10.61 1.78
C MET A 23 13.33 -9.47 0.96
N LEU A 24 12.70 -8.31 1.01
CA LEU A 24 13.19 -7.05 0.43
C LEU A 24 13.41 -6.04 1.54
N ILE A 25 14.62 -5.50 1.62
CA ILE A 25 14.93 -4.33 2.45
C ILE A 25 14.75 -3.11 1.56
N ILE A 26 13.74 -2.29 1.84
CA ILE A 26 13.42 -1.10 1.04
C ILE A 26 13.92 0.14 1.77
N THR A 27 14.92 0.80 1.20
CA THR A 27 15.53 2.02 1.75
C THR A 27 15.20 3.23 0.90
N GLY A 28 15.42 4.44 1.43
CA GLY A 28 15.25 5.70 0.69
C GLY A 28 14.68 6.81 1.57
N PRO A 29 14.66 8.06 1.07
CA PRO A 29 14.20 9.23 1.83
C PRO A 29 12.73 9.10 2.23
N ASN A 30 12.34 9.82 3.29
CA ASN A 30 10.92 9.94 3.66
C ASN A 30 10.12 10.47 2.47
N MET A 31 8.87 10.03 2.35
CA MET A 31 7.98 10.32 1.21
C MET A 31 8.44 9.77 -0.16
N GLY A 32 9.54 9.01 -0.24
CA GLY A 32 10.00 8.34 -1.47
C GLY A 32 9.17 7.12 -1.91
N GLY A 33 7.88 7.05 -1.55
CA GLY A 33 6.97 6.00 -2.04
C GLY A 33 7.12 4.61 -1.41
N LYS A 34 8.01 4.40 -0.44
CA LYS A 34 8.27 3.08 0.18
C LYS A 34 7.00 2.41 0.74
N SER A 35 6.19 3.14 1.52
CA SER A 35 4.93 2.61 2.06
C SER A 35 3.89 2.38 0.96
N THR A 36 3.90 3.20 -0.10
CA THR A 36 3.04 3.01 -1.27
C THR A 36 3.41 1.72 -2.00
N TYR A 37 4.71 1.45 -2.19
CA TYR A 37 5.23 0.21 -2.77
C TYR A 37 4.78 -1.03 -1.97
N MET A 38 4.86 -0.97 -0.64
CA MET A 38 4.41 -2.08 0.21
C MET A 38 2.88 -2.28 0.14
N ARG A 39 2.11 -1.19 0.18
CA ARG A 39 0.64 -1.25 0.14
C ARG A 39 0.12 -1.74 -1.22
N GLN A 40 0.68 -1.30 -2.35
CA GLN A 40 0.28 -1.79 -3.68
C GLN A 40 0.44 -3.32 -3.78
N THR A 41 1.50 -3.89 -3.20
CA THR A 41 1.76 -5.33 -3.23
C THR A 41 0.70 -6.10 -2.46
N ALA A 42 0.37 -5.64 -1.24
CA ALA A 42 -0.67 -6.25 -0.43
C ALA A 42 -2.05 -6.16 -1.10
N LEU A 43 -2.37 -5.03 -1.72
CA LEU A 43 -3.63 -4.83 -2.44
C LEU A 43 -3.71 -5.70 -3.71
N ILE A 44 -2.64 -5.82 -4.49
CA ILE A 44 -2.59 -6.72 -5.65
C ILE A 44 -2.83 -8.17 -5.20
N ALA A 45 -2.20 -8.59 -4.09
CA ALA A 45 -2.44 -9.92 -3.54
C ALA A 45 -3.92 -10.09 -3.15
N LEU A 46 -4.50 -9.16 -2.40
CA LEU A 46 -5.91 -9.24 -2.01
C LEU A 46 -6.86 -9.32 -3.22
N LEU A 47 -6.66 -8.46 -4.22
CA LEU A 47 -7.47 -8.44 -5.44
C LEU A 47 -7.39 -9.75 -6.23
N ALA A 48 -6.19 -10.32 -6.35
CA ALA A 48 -6.00 -11.61 -7.01
C ALA A 48 -6.76 -12.74 -6.30
N TYR A 49 -6.73 -12.76 -4.96
CA TYR A 49 -7.37 -13.81 -4.15
C TYR A 49 -8.90 -13.69 -4.06
N ILE A 50 -9.48 -12.52 -4.34
CA ILE A 50 -10.94 -12.38 -4.49
C ILE A 50 -11.43 -12.64 -5.93
N GLY A 51 -10.54 -12.97 -6.86
CA GLY A 51 -10.87 -13.21 -8.27
C GLY A 51 -11.09 -11.95 -9.12
N SER A 52 -10.62 -10.79 -8.64
CA SER A 52 -10.70 -9.52 -9.38
C SER A 52 -9.55 -9.37 -10.36
N TYR A 53 -9.76 -8.55 -11.41
CA TYR A 53 -8.65 -7.96 -12.14
C TYR A 53 -7.75 -7.17 -11.17
N VAL A 54 -6.46 -7.17 -11.46
CA VAL A 54 -5.42 -6.51 -10.66
C VAL A 54 -4.80 -5.33 -11.45
N PRO A 55 -4.38 -4.25 -10.79
CA PRO A 55 -3.80 -3.07 -11.44
C PRO A 55 -2.32 -3.30 -11.80
N ALA A 56 -2.05 -4.20 -12.74
CA ALA A 56 -0.72 -4.51 -13.24
C ALA A 56 -0.78 -5.04 -14.67
N GLN A 57 0.31 -4.90 -15.43
CA GLN A 57 0.42 -5.44 -16.78
C GLN A 57 0.41 -6.98 -16.79
N LYS A 58 1.01 -7.61 -15.77
CA LYS A 58 1.03 -9.06 -15.56
C LYS A 58 1.25 -9.33 -14.07
N VAL A 59 0.62 -10.38 -13.54
CA VAL A 59 0.85 -10.88 -12.18
C VAL A 59 0.94 -12.40 -12.21
N GLU A 60 1.96 -12.94 -11.57
CA GLU A 60 2.08 -14.35 -11.20
C GLU A 60 2.19 -14.40 -9.68
N ILE A 61 1.25 -15.08 -9.03
CA ILE A 61 1.14 -15.10 -7.56
C ILE A 61 0.99 -16.54 -7.08
N GLY A 62 1.87 -16.94 -6.16
CA GLY A 62 1.80 -18.25 -5.49
C GLY A 62 0.78 -18.26 -4.34
N PRO A 63 0.61 -19.41 -3.66
CA PRO A 63 -0.25 -19.54 -2.50
C PRO A 63 0.16 -18.56 -1.39
N ILE A 64 -0.80 -17.81 -0.85
CA ILE A 64 -0.65 -16.90 0.30
C ILE A 64 -1.74 -17.26 1.30
N ASP A 65 -1.33 -17.58 2.51
CA ASP A 65 -2.23 -17.92 3.61
C ASP A 65 -2.68 -16.67 4.38
N ARG A 66 -1.75 -15.75 4.65
CA ARG A 66 -1.99 -14.55 5.47
C ARG A 66 -1.15 -13.37 5.01
N ILE A 67 -1.71 -12.17 5.09
CA ILE A 67 -1.00 -10.91 4.90
C ILE A 67 -0.84 -10.25 6.27
N PHE A 68 0.41 -10.07 6.70
CA PHE A 68 0.74 -9.36 7.93
C PHE A 68 1.24 -7.96 7.61
N THR A 69 0.77 -6.96 8.35
CA THR A 69 1.26 -5.60 8.27
C THR A 69 1.64 -5.11 9.66
N ARG A 70 2.75 -4.38 9.74
CA ARG A 70 3.10 -3.59 10.92
C ARG A 70 3.41 -2.19 10.42
N VAL A 71 2.53 -1.24 10.74
CA VAL A 71 2.69 0.16 10.39
C VAL A 71 3.06 0.93 11.66
N GLY A 72 3.95 1.91 11.56
CA GLY A 72 4.32 2.76 12.70
C GLY A 72 3.18 3.70 13.10
N ALA A 73 3.10 4.08 14.36
CA ALA A 73 2.01 4.88 14.96
C ALA A 73 1.70 6.22 14.27
N ALA A 74 2.61 6.75 13.44
CA ALA A 74 2.42 8.03 12.76
C ALA A 74 1.48 7.98 11.53
N ASP A 75 1.21 6.79 10.99
CA ASP A 75 0.27 6.62 9.87
C ASP A 75 -1.19 6.49 10.33
N ASP A 76 -1.44 6.35 11.64
CA ASP A 76 -2.79 6.23 12.22
C ASP A 76 -3.37 7.61 12.62
N ARG A 77 -3.29 8.59 11.72
CA ARG A 77 -3.99 9.88 11.92
C ARG A 77 -5.46 9.72 11.54
N GLN A 78 -6.24 9.15 12.47
CA GLN A 78 -7.65 9.48 12.58
C GLN A 78 -7.75 10.98 12.88
N ARG A 79 -8.12 11.79 11.88
CA ARG A 79 -8.61 13.15 12.14
C ARG A 79 -9.93 12.97 12.91
N PRO A 80 -10.05 13.43 14.16
CA PRO A 80 -11.35 13.43 14.81
C PRO A 80 -12.28 14.26 13.93
N LEU A 81 -13.45 13.71 13.64
CA LEU A 81 -14.54 14.43 12.99
C LEU A 81 -14.79 15.71 13.78
N ASP A 82 -14.92 16.82 13.05
CA ASP A 82 -15.37 18.10 13.57
C ASP A 82 -16.62 17.86 14.44
N LEU A 83 -16.50 18.08 15.74
CA LEU A 83 -17.62 18.07 16.68
C LEU A 83 -17.51 19.31 17.58
N TYR A 84 -18.29 20.33 17.20
CA TYR A 84 -18.75 21.50 17.99
C TYR A 84 -17.64 22.42 18.58
N GLY A 85 -17.72 23.75 18.51
CA GLY A 85 -18.81 24.68 18.21
C GLY A 85 -18.25 26.09 18.05
N GLY A 86 -19.15 27.05 17.82
CA GLY A 86 -18.81 28.47 17.69
C GLY A 86 -18.35 29.14 18.99
N ASP A 87 -18.20 30.45 18.86
CA ASP A 87 -17.77 31.48 19.82
C ASP A 87 -16.24 31.73 19.87
N ASP A 88 -15.74 32.43 18.84
CA ASP A 88 -15.23 33.83 18.92
C ASP A 88 -14.72 34.32 17.54
#